data_AF-A0A7U3Z332-F1
#
_entry.id   AF-A0A7U3Z332-F1
#
_cell.length_a   1.000
_cell.length_b   1.000
_cell.length_c   1.000
_cell.angle_alpha   90.00
_cell.angle_beta   90.00
_cell.angle_gamma   90.00
#
_symmetry.space_group_name_H-M   'P 1'
#
loop_
_entity.id
_entity.type
_entity.pdbx_description
1 polymer ?
#
loop_
_entity_poly.entity_id
_entity_poly.type
_entity_poly.pdbx_seq_one_letter_code
_entity_poly.pdbx_strand_id
1 'polypeptide(L)'
;MTHVIQKTRYRVKKAVHFLPRFTGSLPAALLMWPLVWFCGALPAQAESPPAPDSLAHSSGNDLPELGGNAQDDAAREKEWATMAKQLGERNLNNVSGQQVRTRAENYVLGQANDVLQQQAQELLSPLGTAKLSLAVSNQGDFAGSSGQLFSPLYDVNGLLTYSQLGLLQQNDGSLGNLGIGQRWVAGNWLLGYNTVLDSDFERRHNRASVGAEAWGDFLRFSANYYYPLSALAQQKNDAVFLSRPASGYDITTQGYLPFYRQIGGSLSYEQYWGENVDLFGSGKKQSDPRAMQFGVNYTPVPLVTVKALHKMGEGGVSQDQIELALSYRLGVPLVKQISPEYVAQAKSLRGSRYDNIERKNVPVLAFRQRKTLQVFLATPPWSLREGETLPLALEIKAANKIARVSWQGDTQALSLTPPQNGNDPHGWSLIVPKWDASSGASNSYSLSVTLEDDKHQLVTSNWIQLHVTQPLTLSSGTDEGLPPAKTLQTPAIPAQTGPLNGGD
;
A
#
# COMPACT_ATOMS: atom_id res chain seq x y z
N MET A 1 -20.15 32.06 -33.95
CA MET A 1 -20.12 31.85 -32.48
C MET A 1 -21.47 31.38 -31.91
N THR A 2 -22.23 30.56 -32.66
CA THR A 2 -23.57 30.10 -32.21
C THR A 2 -23.88 28.67 -32.69
N HIS A 3 -22.85 27.87 -32.94
CA HIS A 3 -23.00 26.48 -33.41
C HIS A 3 -22.16 25.45 -32.63
N VAL A 4 -21.43 25.89 -31.59
CA VAL A 4 -20.62 25.03 -30.72
C VAL A 4 -21.30 24.81 -29.34
N ILE A 5 -22.29 25.64 -28.98
CA ILE A 5 -22.94 25.57 -27.66
C ILE A 5 -24.13 24.59 -27.62
N GLN A 6 -24.67 24.16 -28.78
CA GLN A 6 -25.78 23.19 -28.82
C GLN A 6 -25.33 21.72 -28.86
N LYS A 7 -24.08 21.41 -29.22
CA LYS A 7 -23.60 20.02 -29.31
C LYS A 7 -23.20 19.42 -27.96
N THR A 8 -23.00 20.26 -26.93
CA THR A 8 -22.61 19.85 -25.58
C THR A 8 -23.80 19.58 -24.65
N ARG A 9 -25.02 20.01 -25.00
CA ARG A 9 -26.24 19.77 -24.22
C ARG A 9 -26.93 18.42 -24.50
N TYR A 10 -26.53 17.69 -25.54
CA TYR A 10 -27.18 16.42 -25.92
C TYR A 10 -26.45 15.16 -25.43
N ARG A 11 -25.25 15.28 -24.84
CA ARG A 11 -24.50 14.14 -24.25
C ARG A 11 -24.55 14.04 -22.73
N VAL A 12 -25.21 14.97 -22.04
CA VAL A 12 -25.37 14.97 -20.57
C VAL A 12 -26.70 14.30 -20.12
N LYS A 13 -27.59 13.90 -21.03
CA LYS A 13 -28.89 13.27 -20.71
C LYS A 13 -28.94 11.74 -20.86
N LYS A 14 -27.81 11.04 -21.01
CA LYS A 14 -27.78 9.56 -21.16
C LYS A 14 -26.92 8.82 -20.14
N ALA A 15 -26.67 9.41 -18.98
CA ALA A 15 -25.94 8.81 -17.86
C ALA A 15 -26.76 8.79 -16.55
N VAL A 16 -28.10 8.72 -16.65
CA VAL A 16 -28.99 8.50 -15.50
C VAL A 16 -29.80 7.24 -15.78
N HIS A 17 -29.20 6.10 -15.41
CA HIS A 17 -29.77 4.78 -15.14
C HIS A 17 -28.75 3.73 -15.57
N PHE A 18 -27.95 3.23 -14.63
CA PHE A 18 -27.46 1.85 -14.64
C PHE A 18 -26.82 1.56 -13.26
N LEU A 19 -27.63 1.08 -12.32
CA LEU A 19 -27.18 0.49 -11.05
C LEU A 19 -27.36 -1.03 -11.19
N PRO A 20 -26.30 -1.87 -11.12
CA PRO A 20 -26.50 -3.29 -10.92
C PRO A 20 -26.75 -3.56 -9.43
N ARG A 21 -27.84 -4.28 -9.16
CA ARG A 21 -28.12 -4.94 -7.88
C ARG A 21 -27.06 -6.01 -7.63
N PHE A 22 -26.41 -5.98 -6.46
CA PHE A 22 -25.70 -7.13 -5.91
C PHE A 22 -26.33 -7.53 -4.58
N THR A 23 -27.09 -8.62 -4.65
CA THR A 23 -27.45 -9.51 -3.55
C THR A 23 -26.30 -10.51 -3.34
N GLY A 24 -25.82 -10.66 -2.11
CA GLY A 24 -24.80 -11.67 -1.79
C GLY A 24 -24.19 -11.49 -0.40
N SER A 25 -24.75 -12.21 0.56
CA SER A 25 -24.29 -12.41 1.95
C SER A 25 -22.92 -13.09 2.04
N LEU A 26 -22.06 -12.67 2.97
CA LEU A 26 -21.07 -13.51 3.71
C LEU A 26 -20.56 -12.72 4.95
N PRO A 27 -20.13 -13.39 6.04
CA PRO A 27 -20.39 -12.97 7.41
C PRO A 27 -19.29 -12.11 8.05
N ALA A 28 -19.73 -11.21 8.95
CA ALA A 28 -18.90 -10.45 9.87
C ALA A 28 -18.63 -11.30 11.13
N ALA A 29 -17.48 -11.96 11.20
CA ALA A 29 -16.95 -12.52 12.44
C ALA A 29 -15.44 -12.74 12.28
N LEU A 30 -14.65 -11.72 12.61
CA LEU A 30 -13.24 -11.79 13.04
C LEU A 30 -12.68 -10.37 12.92
N LEU A 31 -12.74 -9.61 14.00
CA LEU A 31 -11.85 -8.50 14.35
C LEU A 31 -12.29 -7.99 15.74
N MET A 32 -12.06 -8.81 16.76
CA MET A 32 -12.05 -8.38 18.16
C MET A 32 -10.74 -8.86 18.78
N TRP A 33 -10.03 -7.91 19.37
CA TRP A 33 -8.77 -7.98 20.13
C TRP A 33 -7.43 -8.01 19.35
N PRO A 34 -6.37 -7.35 19.87
CA PRO A 34 -6.20 -6.84 21.25
C PRO A 34 -5.91 -5.33 21.36
N LEU A 35 -6.57 -4.67 22.32
CA LEU A 35 -6.15 -3.38 22.88
C LEU A 35 -6.39 -3.43 24.40
N VAL A 36 -5.69 -4.36 25.03
CA VAL A 36 -5.49 -4.41 26.47
C VAL A 36 -4.02 -4.73 26.62
N TRP A 37 -3.29 -3.80 27.23
CA TRP A 37 -1.93 -3.87 27.78
C TRP A 37 -1.29 -2.50 27.57
N PHE A 38 -1.64 -1.55 28.42
CA PHE A 38 -0.76 -0.52 29.01
C PHE A 38 -1.63 0.42 29.85
N CYS A 39 -2.05 -0.07 31.02
CA CYS A 39 -2.59 0.78 32.08
C CYS A 39 -2.00 0.25 33.39
N GLY A 40 -1.00 0.96 33.92
CA GLY A 40 -0.24 0.50 35.07
C GLY A 40 0.90 1.44 35.42
N ALA A 41 0.58 2.64 35.92
CA ALA A 41 1.41 3.38 36.87
C ALA A 41 0.53 4.35 37.67
N LEU A 42 0.71 4.31 38.99
CA LEU A 42 -0.06 4.96 40.07
C LEU A 42 0.12 6.49 40.14
N PRO A 43 -0.73 7.23 40.87
CA PRO A 43 -0.69 8.68 40.95
C PRO A 43 0.36 9.14 41.96
N ALA A 44 1.29 10.01 41.54
CA ALA A 44 2.09 10.82 42.46
C ALA A 44 1.36 12.16 42.68
N GLN A 45 1.14 12.52 43.94
CA GLN A 45 0.55 13.80 44.32
C GLN A 45 1.44 14.96 43.87
N ALA A 46 0.84 15.92 43.17
CA ALA A 46 1.50 17.14 42.73
C ALA A 46 1.21 18.25 43.72
N GLU A 47 2.26 18.68 44.44
CA GLU A 47 2.28 19.90 45.24
C GLU A 47 2.60 21.08 44.31
N SER A 48 1.72 22.09 44.29
CA SER A 48 1.82 23.27 43.42
C SER A 48 2.91 24.25 43.88
N PRO A 49 3.92 24.60 43.05
CA PRO A 49 4.82 25.71 43.37
C PRO A 49 4.15 27.08 43.16
N PRO A 50 4.55 28.12 43.90
CA PRO A 50 3.85 29.41 43.96
C PRO A 50 4.05 30.24 42.68
N ALA A 51 3.03 31.04 42.34
CA ALA A 51 3.11 32.03 41.28
C ALA A 51 4.09 33.17 41.66
N PRO A 52 4.93 33.68 40.73
CA PRO A 52 5.77 34.84 41.02
C PRO A 52 4.99 36.15 41.01
N ASP A 53 5.54 37.12 41.76
CA ASP A 53 4.92 38.37 42.19
C ASP A 53 4.42 39.29 41.07
N SER A 54 3.24 39.86 41.33
CA SER A 54 2.63 40.96 40.62
C SER A 54 3.47 42.24 40.67
N LEU A 55 3.81 42.81 39.51
CA LEU A 55 4.23 44.21 39.41
C LEU A 55 3.05 45.07 38.95
N ALA A 56 2.52 45.86 39.88
CA ALA A 56 1.57 46.92 39.61
C ALA A 56 2.31 48.27 39.56
N HIS A 57 2.09 49.07 38.50
CA HIS A 57 1.61 50.47 38.52
C HIS A 57 1.96 51.20 37.21
N SER A 58 0.94 51.71 36.50
CA SER A 58 0.63 53.15 36.44
C SER A 58 -0.43 53.44 35.37
N SER A 59 -1.42 54.24 35.77
CA SER A 59 -2.55 54.70 34.97
C SER A 59 -2.14 55.82 33.99
N GLY A 60 -2.75 55.83 32.81
CA GLY A 60 -2.69 56.93 31.86
C GLY A 60 -3.68 56.71 30.72
N ASN A 61 -4.78 57.47 30.73
CA ASN A 61 -5.77 57.56 29.67
C ASN A 61 -5.14 58.05 28.36
N ASP A 62 -5.51 57.41 27.24
CA ASP A 62 -6.08 58.04 26.04
C ASP A 62 -6.14 57.00 24.90
N LEU A 63 -7.36 56.49 24.62
CA LEU A 63 -7.68 55.79 23.38
C LEU A 63 -9.03 56.32 22.86
N PRO A 64 -9.14 56.62 21.55
CA PRO A 64 -10.31 57.29 20.98
C PRO A 64 -11.48 56.32 20.77
N GLU A 65 -12.69 56.79 21.12
CA GLU A 65 -13.96 56.15 20.80
C GLU A 65 -14.19 56.07 19.28
N LEU A 66 -14.61 54.90 18.80
CA LEU A 66 -15.30 54.74 17.52
C LEU A 66 -16.61 54.00 17.77
N GLY A 67 -17.70 54.75 17.61
CA GLY A 67 -19.07 54.27 17.75
C GLY A 67 -19.50 53.30 16.64
N GLY A 68 -20.41 52.41 17.01
CA GLY A 68 -21.10 51.47 16.13
C GLY A 68 -22.20 50.73 16.90
N ASN A 69 -23.42 51.25 16.79
CA ASN A 69 -24.71 50.87 17.40
C ASN A 69 -24.91 49.40 17.86
N ALA A 70 -25.14 49.22 19.17
CA ALA A 70 -25.51 47.97 19.83
C ALA A 70 -27.04 47.75 19.96
N GLN A 71 -27.81 47.95 18.88
CA GLN A 71 -29.28 47.94 18.99
C GLN A 71 -30.04 47.02 18.00
N ASP A 72 -29.35 46.28 17.11
CA ASP A 72 -30.01 45.42 16.11
C ASP A 72 -29.85 43.88 16.32
N ASP A 73 -29.07 43.43 17.30
CA ASP A 73 -28.87 41.99 17.54
C ASP A 73 -30.04 41.34 18.29
N ALA A 74 -30.72 42.09 19.17
CA ALA A 74 -31.86 41.59 19.94
C ALA A 74 -33.14 41.37 19.09
N ALA A 75 -33.26 42.07 17.97
CA ALA A 75 -34.39 41.91 17.03
C ALA A 75 -34.25 40.64 16.18
N ARG A 76 -33.01 40.33 15.74
CA ARG A 76 -32.69 39.10 14.99
C ARG A 76 -32.78 37.86 15.86
N GLU A 77 -32.36 37.90 17.13
CA GLU A 77 -32.53 36.76 18.05
C GLU A 77 -34.01 36.39 18.29
N LYS A 78 -34.90 37.38 18.30
CA LYS A 78 -36.35 37.16 18.46
C LYS A 78 -36.98 36.47 17.25
N GLU A 79 -36.49 36.75 16.06
CA GLU A 79 -36.97 36.15 14.80
C GLU A 79 -36.54 34.67 14.70
N TRP A 80 -35.30 34.36 15.10
CA TRP A 80 -34.77 33.00 15.15
C TRP A 80 -35.39 32.13 16.25
N ALA A 81 -35.67 32.70 17.42
CA ALA A 81 -36.38 32.01 18.50
C ALA A 81 -37.83 31.65 18.11
N THR A 82 -38.47 32.49 17.29
CA THR A 82 -39.83 32.25 16.80
C THR A 82 -39.87 31.16 15.73
N MET A 83 -38.86 31.12 14.86
CA MET A 83 -38.67 30.06 13.85
C MET A 83 -38.36 28.70 14.51
N ALA A 84 -37.52 28.68 15.55
CA ALA A 84 -37.20 27.48 16.32
C ALA A 84 -38.42 26.92 17.08
N LYS A 85 -39.30 27.80 17.58
CA LYS A 85 -40.53 27.40 18.27
C LYS A 85 -41.59 26.84 17.32
N GLN A 86 -41.72 27.39 16.11
CA GLN A 86 -42.62 26.87 15.07
C GLN A 86 -42.18 25.50 14.51
N LEU A 87 -40.89 25.20 14.56
CA LEU A 87 -40.34 23.88 14.20
C LEU A 87 -40.51 22.83 15.31
N GLY A 88 -40.74 23.26 16.56
CA GLY A 88 -40.86 22.38 17.73
C GLY A 88 -42.28 21.93 18.08
N GLU A 89 -43.33 22.55 17.53
CA GLU A 89 -44.72 22.31 17.97
C GLU A 89 -45.61 21.54 16.98
N ARG A 90 -45.05 20.83 15.99
CA ARG A 90 -45.85 19.89 15.16
C ARG A 90 -45.89 18.49 15.76
N ASN A 91 -46.97 18.28 16.50
CA ASN A 91 -47.49 17.03 17.05
C ASN A 91 -47.55 15.91 15.98
N LEU A 92 -46.83 14.81 16.20
CA LEU A 92 -46.80 13.61 15.34
C LEU A 92 -47.55 12.46 16.02
N ASN A 93 -48.86 12.58 16.14
CA ASN A 93 -49.74 11.45 16.45
C ASN A 93 -50.44 11.02 15.16
N ASN A 94 -50.30 9.72 14.84
CA ASN A 94 -50.68 9.01 13.62
C ASN A 94 -49.75 9.20 12.41
N VAL A 95 -49.01 8.14 12.06
CA VAL A 95 -49.17 7.39 10.80
C VAL A 95 -48.32 6.10 10.86
N SER A 96 -48.90 5.08 10.25
CA SER A 96 -48.60 3.65 10.19
C SER A 96 -47.37 3.25 9.35
N GLY A 97 -46.92 2.00 9.55
CA GLY A 97 -46.36 1.15 8.48
C GLY A 97 -44.92 1.37 7.99
N GLN A 98 -44.16 2.32 8.54
CA GLN A 98 -42.74 2.54 8.17
C GLN A 98 -41.73 2.20 9.30
N GLN A 99 -42.18 1.45 10.31
CA GLN A 99 -41.42 0.94 11.46
C GLN A 99 -40.28 -0.06 11.14
N VAL A 100 -39.86 -0.20 9.88
CA VAL A 100 -38.76 -1.08 9.47
C VAL A 100 -37.47 -0.31 9.16
N ARG A 101 -37.52 1.01 8.94
CA ARG A 101 -36.30 1.83 8.75
C ARG A 101 -35.70 2.35 10.07
N THR A 102 -36.50 2.47 11.12
CA THR A 102 -36.07 3.05 12.41
C THR A 102 -35.40 2.08 13.38
N ARG A 103 -35.16 0.81 12.99
CA ARG A 103 -34.40 -0.15 13.82
C ARG A 103 -32.94 -0.34 13.38
N ALA A 104 -32.54 0.14 12.19
CA ALA A 104 -31.14 0.10 11.75
C ALA A 104 -30.32 1.31 12.25
N GLU A 105 -30.97 2.47 12.43
CA GLU A 105 -30.31 3.68 12.95
C GLU A 105 -30.05 3.61 14.46
N ASN A 106 -30.90 2.91 15.23
CA ASN A 106 -30.77 2.80 16.69
C ASN A 106 -29.78 1.72 17.16
N TYR A 107 -29.27 0.84 16.29
CA TYR A 107 -28.27 -0.16 16.69
C TYR A 107 -26.83 0.33 16.51
N VAL A 108 -26.60 1.28 15.58
CA VAL A 108 -25.27 1.89 15.33
C VAL A 108 -25.05 3.12 16.23
N LEU A 109 -26.12 3.82 16.63
CA LEU A 109 -26.03 4.99 17.51
C LEU A 109 -26.31 4.66 19.00
N GLY A 110 -26.85 3.47 19.30
CA GLY A 110 -27.25 3.06 20.66
C GLY A 110 -26.16 2.54 21.58
N GLN A 111 -24.95 2.23 21.08
CA GLN A 111 -23.79 1.86 21.92
C GLN A 111 -22.72 2.94 22.02
N ALA A 112 -22.92 4.10 21.37
CA ALA A 112 -21.96 5.20 21.44
C ALA A 112 -22.43 6.38 22.32
N ASN A 113 -23.71 6.50 22.67
CA ASN A 113 -24.21 7.71 23.32
C ASN A 113 -24.23 7.71 24.85
N ASP A 114 -24.10 6.58 25.55
CA ASP A 114 -24.10 6.55 27.02
C ASP A 114 -22.72 6.78 27.67
N VAL A 115 -21.64 6.84 26.87
CA VAL A 115 -20.29 7.21 27.36
C VAL A 115 -19.86 8.61 26.91
N LEU A 116 -20.62 9.26 26.02
CA LEU A 116 -20.17 10.47 25.33
C LEU A 116 -20.80 11.79 25.81
N GLN A 117 -21.73 11.80 26.78
CA GLN A 117 -22.42 13.04 27.17
C GLN A 117 -21.99 13.67 28.50
N GLN A 118 -21.26 12.97 29.39
CA GLN A 118 -20.78 13.58 30.64
C GLN A 118 -19.35 14.13 30.59
N GLN A 119 -18.60 13.91 29.50
CA GLN A 119 -17.25 14.47 29.29
C GLN A 119 -17.15 15.42 28.09
N ALA A 120 -18.25 15.70 27.38
CA ALA A 120 -18.20 16.48 26.14
C ALA A 120 -18.03 18.01 26.32
N GLN A 121 -18.14 18.54 27.54
CA GLN A 121 -18.11 19.99 27.78
C GLN A 121 -16.76 20.55 28.27
N GLU A 122 -15.80 19.71 28.70
CA GLU A 122 -14.41 20.13 29.01
C GLU A 122 -13.42 19.83 27.86
N LEU A 123 -13.91 19.23 26.77
CA LEU A 123 -13.17 18.69 25.62
C LEU A 123 -13.11 19.66 24.42
N LEU A 124 -13.02 20.97 24.68
CA LEU A 124 -12.92 21.99 23.63
C LEU A 124 -11.61 22.79 23.76
N SER A 125 -10.51 22.07 23.60
CA SER A 125 -9.19 22.56 23.16
C SER A 125 -8.72 21.68 22.01
N PRO A 126 -8.01 22.27 21.02
CA PRO A 126 -8.39 22.25 19.60
C PRO A 126 -8.87 20.88 19.11
N LEU A 127 -10.07 20.84 18.53
CA LEU A 127 -10.73 19.63 18.03
C LEU A 127 -10.00 18.97 16.82
N GLY A 128 -8.90 19.57 16.35
CA GLY A 128 -8.08 19.06 15.25
C GLY A 128 -8.20 19.81 13.94
N THR A 129 -7.72 19.20 12.85
CA THR A 129 -7.66 19.81 11.51
C THR A 129 -8.32 18.87 10.49
N ALA A 130 -9.30 19.38 9.76
CA ALA A 130 -9.88 18.72 8.60
C ALA A 130 -9.28 19.30 7.33
N LYS A 131 -8.73 18.45 6.46
CA LYS A 131 -8.15 18.84 5.17
C LYS A 131 -8.89 18.15 4.03
N LEU A 132 -9.35 18.93 3.06
CA LEU A 132 -9.86 18.43 1.78
C LEU A 132 -8.89 18.86 0.68
N SER A 133 -8.52 17.97 -0.22
CA SER A 133 -7.63 18.30 -1.34
C SER A 133 -8.19 17.76 -2.65
N LEU A 134 -8.03 18.53 -3.72
CA LEU A 134 -8.40 18.20 -5.08
C LEU A 134 -7.17 18.34 -5.96
N ALA A 135 -6.84 17.31 -6.71
CA ALA A 135 -5.68 17.27 -7.59
C ALA A 135 -6.10 17.19 -9.06
N VAL A 136 -5.44 17.98 -9.89
CA VAL A 136 -5.66 18.04 -11.35
C VAL A 136 -4.32 17.94 -12.06
N SER A 137 -4.27 17.15 -13.13
CA SER A 137 -3.09 17.04 -13.99
C SER A 137 -2.98 18.25 -14.93
N ASN A 138 -1.81 18.46 -15.54
CA ASN A 138 -1.63 19.53 -16.54
C ASN A 138 -2.54 19.36 -17.79
N GLN A 139 -3.05 18.14 -18.04
CA GLN A 139 -4.01 17.88 -19.11
C GLN A 139 -5.46 18.27 -18.75
N GLY A 140 -5.68 18.75 -17.51
CA GLY A 140 -7.00 19.10 -16.99
C GLY A 140 -7.77 17.88 -16.47
N ASP A 141 -7.18 16.70 -16.46
CA ASP A 141 -7.80 15.49 -15.95
C ASP A 141 -7.78 15.46 -14.42
N PHE A 142 -8.88 15.01 -13.84
CA PHE A 142 -8.99 14.84 -12.41
C PHE A 142 -8.07 13.70 -11.94
N ALA A 143 -7.07 14.04 -11.13
CA ALA A 143 -6.10 13.09 -10.59
C ALA A 143 -6.58 12.45 -9.27
N GLY A 144 -7.51 13.10 -8.56
CA GLY A 144 -8.16 12.54 -7.38
C GLY A 144 -8.59 13.56 -6.34
N SER A 145 -9.32 13.09 -5.34
CA SER A 145 -9.70 13.86 -4.15
C SER A 145 -9.26 13.14 -2.89
N SER A 146 -8.89 13.90 -1.87
CA SER A 146 -8.54 13.36 -0.55
C SER A 146 -9.25 14.14 0.55
N GLY A 147 -9.79 13.45 1.54
CA GLY A 147 -10.20 14.01 2.82
C GLY A 147 -9.36 13.43 3.95
N GLN A 148 -8.88 14.28 4.85
CA GLN A 148 -8.07 13.88 5.99
C GLN A 148 -8.55 14.59 7.26
N LEU A 149 -8.56 13.88 8.38
CA LEU A 149 -8.89 14.41 9.70
C LEU A 149 -7.71 14.11 10.64
N PHE A 150 -7.12 15.17 11.16
CA PHE A 150 -6.11 15.12 12.22
C PHE A 150 -6.80 15.41 13.54
N SER A 151 -6.60 14.57 14.56
CA SER A 151 -7.23 14.72 15.87
C SER A 151 -6.18 14.64 16.98
N PRO A 152 -6.02 15.70 17.80
CA PRO A 152 -5.16 15.63 18.98
C PRO A 152 -5.83 14.77 20.05
N LEU A 153 -5.11 13.74 20.52
CA LEU A 153 -5.59 12.82 21.56
C LEU A 153 -5.09 13.23 22.94
N TYR A 154 -3.86 13.75 23.01
CA TYR A 154 -3.23 14.22 24.23
C TYR A 154 -2.30 15.38 23.89
N ASP A 155 -2.46 16.53 24.55
CA ASP A 155 -1.65 17.73 24.31
C ASP A 155 -1.32 18.42 25.64
N VAL A 156 -0.16 18.09 26.21
CA VAL A 156 0.28 18.60 27.52
C VAL A 156 1.78 18.87 27.48
N ASN A 157 2.23 19.99 28.05
CA ASN A 157 3.64 20.35 28.22
C ASN A 157 4.49 20.25 26.95
N GLY A 158 3.91 20.59 25.80
CA GLY A 158 4.61 20.56 24.51
C GLY A 158 4.69 19.17 23.86
N LEU A 159 4.16 18.11 24.49
CA LEU A 159 3.96 16.79 23.90
C LEU A 159 2.54 16.70 23.32
N LEU A 160 2.44 16.34 22.04
CA LEU A 160 1.22 16.12 21.29
C LEU A 160 1.17 14.68 20.78
N THR A 161 0.25 13.88 21.30
CA THR A 161 -0.14 12.59 20.69
C THR A 161 -1.38 12.81 19.84
N TYR A 162 -1.38 12.28 18.62
CA TYR A 162 -2.46 12.50 17.66
C TYR A 162 -2.81 11.22 16.89
N SER A 163 -4.03 11.20 16.35
CA SER A 163 -4.44 10.28 15.31
C SER A 163 -4.72 11.02 14.01
N GLN A 164 -4.58 10.31 12.89
CA GLN A 164 -4.93 10.82 11.58
C GLN A 164 -5.74 9.79 10.81
N LEU A 165 -6.89 10.21 10.29
CA LEU A 165 -7.73 9.43 9.39
C LEU A 165 -7.72 10.06 8.01
N GLY A 166 -7.68 9.24 6.97
CA GLY A 166 -7.68 9.69 5.58
C GLY A 166 -8.54 8.80 4.71
N LEU A 167 -9.28 9.42 3.78
CA LEU A 167 -9.98 8.75 2.69
C LEU A 167 -9.60 9.44 1.38
N LEU A 168 -9.14 8.66 0.41
CA LEU A 168 -8.77 9.14 -0.91
C LEU A 168 -9.61 8.42 -1.96
N GLN A 169 -10.07 9.17 -2.94
CA GLN A 169 -10.75 8.66 -4.12
C GLN A 169 -9.93 9.02 -5.36
N GLN A 170 -9.59 8.01 -6.13
CA GLN A 170 -8.93 8.13 -7.43
C GLN A 170 -9.77 7.45 -8.50
N ASN A 171 -9.35 7.59 -9.76
CA ASN A 171 -10.00 6.95 -10.90
C ASN A 171 -10.00 5.41 -10.78
N ASP A 172 -8.95 4.85 -10.18
CA ASP A 172 -8.75 3.41 -10.04
C ASP A 172 -9.02 2.88 -8.61
N GLY A 173 -9.75 3.66 -7.81
CA GLY A 173 -10.38 3.19 -6.59
C GLY A 173 -10.26 4.06 -5.37
N SER A 174 -10.66 3.50 -4.23
CA SER A 174 -10.69 4.18 -2.94
C SER A 174 -9.63 3.63 -1.98
N LEU A 175 -9.00 4.53 -1.24
CA LEU A 175 -7.94 4.22 -0.28
C LEU A 175 -8.26 4.82 1.09
N GLY A 176 -8.00 4.07 2.14
CA GLY A 176 -8.06 4.53 3.53
C GLY A 176 -6.67 4.62 4.15
N ASN A 177 -6.45 5.64 4.99
CA ASN A 177 -5.26 5.77 5.82
C ASN A 177 -5.66 5.92 7.29
N LEU A 178 -5.00 5.19 8.18
CA LEU A 178 -5.13 5.29 9.63
C LEU A 178 -3.74 5.46 10.23
N GLY A 179 -3.47 6.58 10.88
CA GLY A 179 -2.18 6.91 11.48
C GLY A 179 -2.27 7.30 12.93
N ILE A 180 -1.18 7.06 13.65
CA ILE A 180 -0.93 7.54 15.01
C ILE A 180 0.48 8.11 15.07
N GLY A 181 0.68 9.16 15.86
CA GLY A 181 2.01 9.74 16.02
C GLY A 181 2.13 10.60 17.26
N GLN A 182 3.36 11.00 17.53
CA GLN A 182 3.71 11.90 18.60
C GLN A 182 4.62 13.01 18.09
N ARG A 183 4.40 14.22 18.59
CA ARG A 183 5.23 15.41 18.36
C ARG A 183 5.60 16.02 19.68
N TRP A 184 6.85 16.42 19.87
CA TRP A 184 7.31 17.12 21.06
C TRP A 184 8.16 18.34 20.70
N VAL A 185 8.05 19.38 21.52
CA VAL A 185 8.86 20.59 21.38
C VAL A 185 10.23 20.35 22.01
N ALA A 186 11.29 20.56 21.23
CA ALA A 186 12.68 20.48 21.65
C ALA A 186 13.39 21.80 21.29
N GLY A 187 13.36 22.77 22.21
CA GLY A 187 13.84 24.14 21.95
C GLY A 187 13.05 24.80 20.82
N ASN A 188 13.74 25.17 19.74
CA ASN A 188 13.13 25.82 18.56
C ASN A 188 12.74 24.81 17.47
N TRP A 189 12.63 23.53 17.83
CA TRP A 189 12.23 22.46 16.93
C TRP A 189 11.00 21.74 17.46
N LEU A 190 10.15 21.30 16.53
CA LEU A 190 9.11 20.31 16.78
C LEU A 190 9.57 19.01 16.14
N LEU A 191 9.88 18.03 16.97
CA LEU A 191 10.28 16.70 16.52
C LEU A 191 9.10 15.76 16.62
N GLY A 192 9.04 14.75 15.76
CA GLY A 192 7.96 13.79 15.81
C GLY A 192 8.27 12.49 15.12
N TYR A 193 7.45 11.49 15.43
CA TYR A 193 7.40 10.23 14.70
C TYR A 193 5.94 9.83 14.49
N ASN A 194 5.70 9.06 13.44
CA ASN A 194 4.38 8.57 13.10
C ASN A 194 4.43 7.17 12.50
N THR A 195 3.32 6.46 12.64
CA THR A 195 3.07 5.16 12.01
C THR A 195 1.72 5.21 11.34
N VAL A 196 1.63 4.71 10.11
CA VAL A 196 0.40 4.74 9.31
C VAL A 196 0.14 3.41 8.64
N LEU A 197 -1.11 2.99 8.63
CA LEU A 197 -1.63 1.87 7.86
C LEU A 197 -2.45 2.42 6.70
N ASP A 198 -2.11 1.97 5.49
CA ASP A 198 -2.85 2.28 4.27
C ASP A 198 -3.53 1.02 3.76
N SER A 199 -4.78 1.16 3.32
CA SER A 199 -5.55 0.08 2.72
C SER A 199 -6.21 0.56 1.42
N ASP A 200 -5.89 -0.11 0.32
CA ASP A 200 -6.61 -0.02 -0.95
C ASP A 200 -7.79 -0.98 -0.88
N PHE A 201 -9.01 -0.46 -0.81
CA PHE A 201 -10.21 -1.27 -0.61
C PHE A 201 -10.58 -2.11 -1.84
N GLU A 202 -10.26 -1.62 -3.04
CA GLU A 202 -10.62 -2.28 -4.29
C GLU A 202 -9.63 -3.39 -4.64
N ARG A 203 -8.33 -3.11 -4.48
CA ARG A 203 -7.26 -4.09 -4.77
C ARG A 203 -6.91 -4.98 -3.58
N ARG A 204 -7.42 -4.67 -2.38
CA ARG A 204 -7.10 -5.33 -1.10
C ARG A 204 -5.60 -5.32 -0.79
N HIS A 205 -4.94 -4.22 -1.16
CA HIS A 205 -3.52 -4.01 -0.88
C HIS A 205 -3.36 -3.21 0.40
N ASN A 206 -2.55 -3.75 1.31
CA ASN A 206 -2.22 -3.12 2.59
C ASN A 206 -0.74 -2.75 2.63
N ARG A 207 -0.46 -1.55 3.15
CA ARG A 207 0.89 -0.99 3.32
C ARG A 207 0.99 -0.37 4.71
N ALA A 208 2.15 -0.51 5.35
CA ALA A 208 2.49 0.23 6.55
C ALA A 208 3.56 1.29 6.21
N SER A 209 3.60 2.37 6.98
CA SER A 209 4.74 3.28 6.97
C SER A 209 5.13 3.71 8.37
N VAL A 210 6.41 4.01 8.52
CA VAL A 210 6.96 4.71 9.68
C VAL A 210 7.58 6.01 9.18
N GLY A 211 7.36 7.09 9.92
CA GLY A 211 7.78 8.43 9.54
C GLY A 211 8.45 9.16 10.70
N ALA A 212 9.38 10.04 10.37
CA ALA A 212 10.04 10.96 11.28
C ALA A 212 9.87 12.40 10.78
N GLU A 213 9.72 13.33 11.71
CA GLU A 213 9.48 14.74 11.44
C GLU A 213 10.45 15.60 12.26
N ALA A 214 11.03 16.62 11.63
CA ALA A 214 11.82 17.65 12.30
C ALA A 214 11.48 19.01 11.70
N TRP A 215 10.70 19.79 12.43
CA TRP A 215 10.17 21.07 11.96
C TRP A 215 10.79 22.21 12.75
N GLY A 216 11.28 23.22 12.04
CA GLY A 216 11.62 24.54 12.55
C GLY A 216 10.59 25.58 12.09
N ASP A 217 10.82 26.85 12.42
CA ASP A 217 9.87 27.94 12.09
C ASP A 217 9.66 28.17 10.59
N PHE A 218 10.69 27.90 9.78
CA PHE A 218 10.68 28.17 8.35
C PHE A 218 11.01 26.94 7.50
N LEU A 219 11.59 25.90 8.11
CA LEU A 219 12.03 24.68 7.43
C LEU A 219 11.36 23.47 8.08
N ARG A 220 10.84 22.56 7.27
CA ARG A 220 10.25 21.30 7.74
C ARG A 220 10.87 20.15 7.01
N PHE A 221 11.34 19.17 7.76
CA PHE A 221 11.87 17.92 7.25
C PHE A 221 10.94 16.78 7.64
N SER A 222 10.66 15.91 6.68
CA SER A 222 9.89 14.70 6.87
C SER A 222 10.56 13.56 6.11
N ALA A 223 10.71 12.41 6.76
CA ALA A 223 11.23 11.20 6.13
C ALA A 223 10.30 10.04 6.44
N ASN A 224 9.92 9.28 5.42
CA ASN A 224 8.96 8.20 5.54
C ASN A 224 9.49 6.93 4.87
N TYR A 225 9.37 5.80 5.55
CA TYR A 225 9.65 4.48 5.00
C TYR A 225 8.37 3.69 4.82
N TYR A 226 8.21 3.06 3.66
CA TYR A 226 7.03 2.33 3.24
C TYR A 226 7.32 0.83 3.14
N TYR A 227 6.48 0.04 3.80
CA TYR A 227 6.60 -1.40 3.83
C TYR A 227 5.30 -2.09 3.38
N PRO A 228 5.35 -3.02 2.40
CA PRO A 228 4.17 -3.77 1.99
C PRO A 228 3.76 -4.78 3.06
N LEU A 229 2.50 -4.73 3.49
CA LEU A 229 1.90 -5.76 4.35
C LEU A 229 1.18 -6.85 3.56
N SER A 230 0.80 -6.54 2.32
CA SER A 230 0.09 -7.45 1.42
C SER A 230 1.06 -8.20 0.50
N ALA A 231 0.76 -9.47 0.28
CA ALA A 231 1.46 -10.29 -0.71
C ALA A 231 1.06 -9.89 -2.14
N LEU A 232 1.79 -10.43 -3.12
CA LEU A 232 1.43 -10.31 -4.53
C LEU A 232 0.03 -10.89 -4.78
N ALA A 233 -0.89 -10.05 -5.24
CA ALA A 233 -2.27 -10.43 -5.55
C ALA A 233 -2.60 -10.12 -7.02
N GLN A 234 -3.55 -10.88 -7.57
CA GLN A 234 -4.02 -10.69 -8.94
C GLN A 234 -4.77 -9.36 -9.08
N GLN A 235 -4.53 -8.66 -10.19
CA GLN A 235 -5.30 -7.48 -10.53
C GLN A 235 -6.69 -7.90 -11.04
N LYS A 236 -7.71 -7.14 -10.68
CA LYS A 236 -9.11 -7.41 -11.07
C LYS A 236 -9.31 -7.46 -12.59
N ASN A 237 -8.51 -6.69 -13.34
CA ASN A 237 -8.63 -6.54 -14.80
C ASN A 237 -7.43 -7.10 -15.58
N ASP A 238 -6.47 -7.76 -14.91
CA ASP A 238 -5.27 -8.30 -15.56
C ASP A 238 -4.83 -9.61 -14.90
N ALA A 239 -5.09 -10.73 -15.58
CA ALA A 239 -4.75 -12.07 -15.10
C ALA A 239 -3.26 -12.40 -15.22
N VAL A 240 -2.50 -11.61 -15.98
CA VAL A 240 -1.09 -11.87 -16.30
C VAL A 240 -0.17 -11.24 -15.26
N PHE A 241 -0.56 -10.10 -14.68
CA PHE A 241 0.25 -9.39 -13.70
C PHE A 241 -0.28 -9.51 -12.27
N LEU A 242 0.61 -9.91 -11.37
CA LEU A 242 0.42 -9.75 -9.94
C LEU A 242 0.89 -8.35 -9.53
N SER A 243 0.25 -7.77 -8.54
CA SER A 243 0.62 -6.47 -7.97
C SER A 243 0.73 -6.55 -6.45
N ARG A 244 1.57 -5.72 -5.87
CA ARG A 244 1.66 -5.44 -4.43
C ARG A 244 2.14 -4.00 -4.23
N PRO A 245 1.95 -3.40 -3.05
CA PRO A 245 2.66 -2.16 -2.73
C PRO A 245 4.17 -2.33 -2.85
N ALA A 246 4.84 -1.35 -3.43
CA ALA A 246 6.29 -1.28 -3.49
C ALA A 246 6.85 -0.82 -2.14
N SER A 247 7.90 -1.47 -1.67
CA SER A 247 8.72 -0.93 -0.59
C SER A 247 9.50 0.27 -1.11
N GLY A 248 9.68 1.28 -0.28
CA GLY A 248 10.37 2.51 -0.68
C GLY A 248 10.50 3.49 0.46
N TYR A 249 11.09 4.64 0.18
CA TYR A 249 11.12 5.75 1.12
C TYR A 249 10.95 7.08 0.38
N ASP A 250 10.53 8.09 1.13
CA ASP A 250 10.60 9.47 0.69
C ASP A 250 11.27 10.35 1.75
N ILE A 251 11.86 11.44 1.27
CA ILE A 251 12.39 12.52 2.09
C ILE A 251 11.85 13.82 1.50
N THR A 252 11.17 14.60 2.32
CA THR A 252 10.56 15.87 1.92
C THR A 252 11.10 17.00 2.78
N THR A 253 11.56 18.05 2.11
CA THR A 253 11.97 19.33 2.71
C THR A 253 11.01 20.41 2.25
N GLN A 254 10.41 21.15 3.19
CA GLN A 254 9.56 22.30 2.89
C GLN A 254 10.14 23.55 3.52
N GLY A 255 10.13 24.66 2.77
CA GLY A 255 10.61 25.96 3.21
C GLY A 255 9.56 27.05 3.00
N TYR A 256 9.48 28.00 3.92
CA TYR A 256 8.63 29.19 3.80
C TYR A 256 9.48 30.46 3.88
N LEU A 257 9.12 31.48 3.10
CA LEU A 257 9.84 32.75 3.14
C LEU A 257 9.65 33.43 4.52
N PRO A 258 10.72 33.88 5.20
CA PRO A 258 10.59 34.46 6.52
C PRO A 258 9.70 35.71 6.59
N PHE A 259 9.79 36.55 5.56
CA PHE A 259 9.06 37.80 5.41
C PHE A 259 7.68 37.66 4.73
N TYR A 260 7.40 36.49 4.11
CA TYR A 260 6.15 36.26 3.38
C TYR A 260 5.75 34.78 3.40
N ARG A 261 5.21 34.33 4.54
CA ARG A 261 4.89 32.92 4.81
C ARG A 261 3.73 32.35 3.97
N GLN A 262 3.08 33.18 3.17
CA GLN A 262 2.08 32.78 2.17
C GLN A 262 2.72 31.98 1.03
N ILE A 263 4.02 32.18 0.76
CA ILE A 263 4.74 31.44 -0.28
C ILE A 263 5.73 30.48 0.37
N GLY A 264 5.71 29.23 -0.10
CA GLY A 264 6.73 28.26 0.22
C GLY A 264 7.23 27.51 -1.01
N GLY A 265 8.27 26.73 -0.77
CA GLY A 265 8.78 25.73 -1.70
C GLY A 265 8.86 24.37 -1.02
N SER A 266 8.76 23.31 -1.81
CA SER A 266 8.97 21.94 -1.35
C SER A 266 9.88 21.18 -2.31
N LEU A 267 10.76 20.36 -1.75
CA LEU A 267 11.60 19.42 -2.48
C LEU A 267 11.41 18.04 -1.87
N SER A 268 10.96 17.08 -2.68
CA SER A 268 10.81 15.68 -2.27
C SER A 268 11.67 14.77 -3.13
N TYR A 269 12.34 13.82 -2.50
CA TYR A 269 13.05 12.72 -3.15
C TYR A 269 12.37 11.41 -2.75
N GLU A 270 12.11 10.54 -3.72
CA GLU A 270 11.53 9.22 -3.47
C GLU A 270 12.26 8.12 -4.25
N GLN A 271 12.40 6.96 -3.61
CA GLN A 271 13.02 5.76 -4.17
C GLN A 271 12.16 4.55 -3.80
N TYR A 272 11.90 3.69 -4.77
CA TYR A 272 11.19 2.44 -4.56
C TYR A 272 12.01 1.26 -5.07
N TRP A 273 11.71 0.06 -4.57
CA TRP A 273 12.41 -1.17 -4.93
C TRP A 273 11.49 -2.20 -5.61
N GLY A 274 12.02 -2.82 -6.66
CA GLY A 274 11.37 -3.88 -7.45
C GLY A 274 11.67 -3.77 -8.94
N GLU A 275 11.64 -4.90 -9.65
CA GLU A 275 11.95 -4.98 -11.09
C GLU A 275 10.94 -4.23 -11.98
N ASN A 276 9.67 -4.15 -11.55
CA ASN A 276 8.58 -3.60 -12.34
C ASN A 276 7.69 -2.69 -11.48
N VAL A 277 8.19 -1.51 -11.13
CA VAL A 277 7.48 -0.54 -10.28
C VAL A 277 6.91 0.60 -11.14
N ASP A 278 5.65 0.97 -10.92
CA ASP A 278 5.02 2.13 -11.58
C ASP A 278 5.01 3.34 -10.64
N LEU A 279 6.10 4.11 -10.66
CA LEU A 279 6.30 5.27 -9.79
C LEU A 279 5.39 6.47 -10.13
N PHE A 280 4.94 6.55 -11.38
CA PHE A 280 4.17 7.68 -11.91
C PHE A 280 2.68 7.36 -12.08
N GLY A 281 2.25 6.12 -11.84
CA GLY A 281 0.87 5.68 -12.12
C GLY A 281 0.51 5.78 -13.59
N SER A 282 1.52 5.68 -14.48
CA SER A 282 1.37 5.89 -15.92
C SER A 282 1.26 4.58 -16.71
N GLY A 283 1.37 3.44 -16.02
CA GLY A 283 1.52 2.11 -16.62
C GLY A 283 2.95 1.77 -17.05
N LYS A 284 3.86 2.75 -17.11
CA LYS A 284 5.28 2.50 -17.42
C LYS A 284 6.02 1.98 -16.19
N LYS A 285 6.36 0.70 -16.23
CA LYS A 285 7.08 -0.02 -15.17
C LYS A 285 8.60 0.18 -15.33
N GLN A 286 9.28 0.40 -14.21
CA GLN A 286 10.73 0.65 -14.15
C GLN A 286 11.36 -0.20 -13.04
N SER A 287 12.64 -0.54 -13.19
CA SER A 287 13.39 -1.25 -12.14
C SER A 287 13.96 -0.24 -11.15
N ASP A 288 13.70 -0.45 -9.87
CA ASP A 288 14.16 0.38 -8.75
C ASP A 288 14.07 1.91 -9.03
N PRO A 289 12.89 2.43 -9.39
CA PRO A 289 12.78 3.80 -9.88
C PRO A 289 12.96 4.82 -8.76
N ARG A 290 13.50 5.97 -9.17
CA ARG A 290 13.64 7.17 -8.33
C ARG A 290 13.01 8.39 -8.99
N ALA A 291 12.54 9.31 -8.15
CA ALA A 291 12.02 10.59 -8.62
C ALA A 291 12.35 11.72 -7.66
N MET A 292 12.47 12.92 -8.23
CA MET A 292 12.52 14.18 -7.52
C MET A 292 11.27 14.98 -7.84
N GLN A 293 10.73 15.68 -6.85
CA GLN A 293 9.56 16.53 -7.01
C GLN A 293 9.85 17.91 -6.43
N PHE A 294 9.63 18.92 -7.25
CA PHE A 294 9.70 20.32 -6.87
C PHE A 294 8.28 20.85 -6.74
N GLY A 295 8.02 21.63 -5.71
CA GLY A 295 6.70 22.21 -5.47
C GLY A 295 6.80 23.67 -5.05
N VAL A 296 5.81 24.44 -5.48
CA VAL A 296 5.57 25.81 -5.02
C VAL A 296 4.18 25.85 -4.42
N ASN A 297 4.06 26.35 -3.20
CA ASN A 297 2.80 26.49 -2.50
C ASN A 297 2.48 27.96 -2.21
N TYR A 298 1.23 28.33 -2.50
CA TYR A 298 0.66 29.64 -2.19
C TYR A 298 -0.56 29.48 -1.28
N THR A 299 -0.47 30.04 -0.08
CA THR A 299 -1.51 30.04 0.95
C THR A 299 -1.97 31.49 1.19
N PRO A 300 -2.96 32.00 0.43
CA PRO A 300 -3.44 33.38 0.62
C PRO A 300 -4.07 33.59 2.00
N VAL A 301 -4.74 32.57 2.52
CA VAL A 301 -5.42 32.53 3.83
C VAL A 301 -5.20 31.15 4.45
N PRO A 302 -5.21 30.98 5.78
CA PRO A 302 -4.95 29.68 6.41
C PRO A 302 -5.84 28.53 5.88
N LEU A 303 -7.08 28.84 5.49
CA LEU A 303 -8.05 27.89 4.96
C LEU A 303 -7.68 27.34 3.58
N VAL A 304 -6.97 28.08 2.73
CA VAL A 304 -6.79 27.74 1.30
C VAL A 304 -5.32 27.66 0.96
N THR A 305 -4.90 26.58 0.31
CA THR A 305 -3.55 26.43 -0.25
C THR A 305 -3.64 25.90 -1.68
N VAL A 306 -2.93 26.56 -2.59
CA VAL A 306 -2.71 26.09 -3.95
C VAL A 306 -1.28 25.59 -4.05
N LYS A 307 -1.06 24.40 -4.59
CA LYS A 307 0.27 23.84 -4.86
C LYS A 307 0.42 23.57 -6.34
N ALA A 308 1.55 23.96 -6.91
CA ALA A 308 2.02 23.50 -8.21
C ALA A 308 3.20 22.57 -7.99
N LEU A 309 3.14 21.36 -8.54
CA LEU A 309 4.11 20.29 -8.35
C LEU A 309 4.65 19.86 -9.72
N HIS A 310 5.97 19.75 -9.83
CA HIS A 310 6.68 19.20 -10.97
C HIS A 310 7.53 18.02 -10.50
N LYS A 311 7.18 16.83 -10.96
CA LYS A 311 7.86 15.58 -10.64
C LYS A 311 8.66 15.09 -11.84
N MET A 312 9.91 14.72 -11.62
CA MET A 312 10.83 14.17 -12.62
C MET A 312 11.42 12.85 -12.14
N GLY A 313 11.61 11.90 -13.04
CA GLY A 313 12.18 10.59 -12.72
C GLY A 313 13.10 10.07 -13.82
N GLU A 314 13.59 8.85 -13.63
CA GLU A 314 14.44 8.19 -14.62
C GLU A 314 13.73 7.98 -15.96
N GLY A 315 14.51 7.90 -17.04
CA GLY A 315 14.00 7.70 -18.39
C GLY A 315 13.25 8.90 -18.98
N GLY A 316 13.42 10.11 -18.42
CA GLY A 316 12.81 11.35 -18.92
C GLY A 316 11.30 11.45 -18.66
N VAL A 317 10.77 10.66 -17.72
CA VAL A 317 9.37 10.72 -17.32
C VAL A 317 9.18 11.90 -16.37
N SER A 318 8.21 12.77 -16.69
CA SER A 318 7.81 13.88 -15.85
C SER A 318 6.30 13.95 -15.69
N GLN A 319 5.86 14.55 -14.58
CA GLN A 319 4.45 14.74 -14.27
C GLN A 319 4.25 16.07 -13.56
N ASP A 320 3.30 16.84 -14.07
CA ASP A 320 2.88 18.13 -13.51
C ASP A 320 1.51 17.98 -12.85
N GLN A 321 1.35 18.55 -11.67
CA GLN A 321 0.13 18.49 -10.89
C GLN A 321 -0.16 19.81 -10.20
N ILE A 322 -1.43 20.21 -10.21
CA ILE A 322 -1.96 21.32 -9.41
C ILE A 322 -2.87 20.75 -8.34
N GLU A 323 -2.63 21.11 -7.08
CA GLU A 323 -3.44 20.70 -5.92
C GLU A 323 -4.09 21.93 -5.30
N LEU A 324 -5.41 21.89 -5.12
CA LEU A 324 -6.15 22.82 -4.28
C LEU A 324 -6.50 22.15 -2.96
N ALA A 325 -6.03 22.71 -1.85
CA ALA A 325 -6.29 22.20 -0.51
C ALA A 325 -7.07 23.21 0.33
N LEU A 326 -8.10 22.72 1.01
CA LEU A 326 -8.93 23.42 1.99
C LEU A 326 -8.62 22.83 3.38
N SER A 327 -8.06 23.62 4.29
CA SER A 327 -7.63 23.20 5.64
C SER A 327 -8.41 23.93 6.73
N TYR A 328 -9.41 23.27 7.29
CA TYR A 328 -10.27 23.82 8.33
C TYR A 328 -9.81 23.37 9.72
N ARG A 329 -9.50 24.33 10.58
CA ARG A 329 -9.05 24.09 11.96
C ARG A 329 -10.25 24.21 12.91
N LEU A 330 -10.57 23.13 13.57
CA LEU A 330 -11.72 23.05 14.47
C LEU A 330 -11.42 23.81 15.77
N GLY A 331 -12.36 24.66 16.20
CA GLY A 331 -12.20 25.52 17.38
C GLY A 331 -11.51 26.86 17.11
N VAL A 332 -11.03 27.12 15.88
CA VAL A 332 -10.51 28.44 15.49
C VAL A 332 -11.62 29.24 14.80
N PRO A 333 -11.89 30.50 15.18
CA PRO A 333 -12.90 31.33 14.51
C PRO A 333 -12.66 31.41 13.00
N LEU A 334 -13.73 31.25 12.21
CA LEU A 334 -13.64 31.25 10.74
C LEU A 334 -12.96 32.51 10.20
N VAL A 335 -13.23 33.68 10.80
CA VAL A 335 -12.58 34.94 10.43
C VAL A 335 -11.06 34.85 10.46
N LYS A 336 -10.46 34.16 11.43
CA LYS A 336 -9.00 33.97 11.49
C LYS A 336 -8.49 33.03 10.41
N GLN A 337 -9.34 32.13 9.90
CA GLN A 337 -8.97 31.15 8.90
C GLN A 337 -9.10 31.67 7.46
N ILE A 338 -9.92 32.70 7.25
CA ILE A 338 -10.12 33.36 5.95
C ILE A 338 -9.37 34.69 5.82
N SER A 339 -8.60 35.09 6.84
CA SER A 339 -7.91 36.37 6.83
C SER A 339 -6.39 36.20 6.61
N PRO A 340 -5.78 36.95 5.67
CA PRO A 340 -4.37 36.77 5.29
C PRO A 340 -3.35 37.00 6.40
N GLU A 341 -3.66 37.87 7.37
CA GLU A 341 -2.77 38.23 8.48
C GLU A 341 -2.48 37.06 9.43
N TYR A 342 -3.36 36.04 9.45
CA TYR A 342 -3.18 34.85 10.27
C TYR A 342 -2.36 33.75 9.61
N VAL A 343 -1.98 33.90 8.32
CA VAL A 343 -1.14 32.89 7.64
C VAL A 343 0.19 32.72 8.35
N ALA A 344 0.83 33.81 8.77
CA ALA A 344 2.13 33.75 9.42
C ALA A 344 2.07 32.98 10.76
N GLN A 345 1.00 33.20 11.52
CA GLN A 345 0.75 32.48 12.78
C GLN A 345 0.42 31.01 12.51
N ALA A 346 -0.42 30.71 11.51
CA ALA A 346 -0.79 29.34 11.15
C ALA A 346 0.40 28.48 10.70
N LYS A 347 1.38 29.09 10.03
CA LYS A 347 2.60 28.44 9.55
C LYS A 347 3.76 28.40 10.56
N SER A 348 3.66 29.14 11.67
CA SER A 348 4.63 29.07 12.78
C SER A 348 4.69 27.68 13.41
N LEU A 349 5.76 27.34 14.13
CA LEU A 349 5.88 26.04 14.83
C LEU A 349 4.68 25.73 15.72
N ARG A 350 4.27 26.70 16.54
CA ARG A 350 3.12 26.56 17.45
C ARG A 350 1.82 26.39 16.67
N GLY A 351 1.66 27.11 15.56
CA GLY A 351 0.48 27.03 14.72
C GLY A 351 0.41 25.74 13.93
N SER A 352 1.54 25.22 13.45
CA SER A 352 1.57 24.07 12.55
C SER A 352 1.57 22.74 13.26
N ARG A 353 1.71 22.67 14.58
CA ARG A 353 1.75 21.40 15.32
C ARG A 353 0.53 20.49 15.08
N TYR A 354 -0.59 21.03 14.63
CA TYR A 354 -1.81 20.29 14.26
C TYR A 354 -1.99 20.10 12.74
N ASP A 355 -0.97 20.42 11.94
CA ASP A 355 -0.97 20.13 10.51
C ASP A 355 -0.84 18.61 10.29
N ASN A 356 -1.45 18.10 9.23
CA ASN A 356 -1.32 16.70 8.84
C ASN A 356 0.15 16.29 8.61
N ILE A 357 0.44 15.01 8.75
CA ILE A 357 1.76 14.45 8.45
C ILE A 357 2.10 14.59 6.96
N GLU A 358 3.35 14.92 6.65
CA GLU A 358 3.84 15.03 5.27
C GLU A 358 4.40 13.68 4.80
N ARG A 359 3.65 13.00 3.92
CA ARG A 359 3.96 11.69 3.36
C ARG A 359 3.19 11.44 2.07
N LYS A 360 3.58 10.41 1.32
CA LYS A 360 2.83 9.89 0.17
C LYS A 360 1.70 8.96 0.60
N ASN A 361 0.47 9.47 0.58
CA ASN A 361 -0.73 8.73 1.01
C ASN A 361 -1.19 7.65 0.02
N VAL A 362 -0.74 7.71 -1.23
CA VAL A 362 -1.06 6.75 -2.29
C VAL A 362 0.06 5.71 -2.40
N PRO A 363 -0.23 4.40 -2.21
CA PRO A 363 0.74 3.34 -2.44
C PRO A 363 1.22 3.30 -3.89
N VAL A 364 2.54 3.33 -4.06
CA VAL A 364 3.18 2.97 -5.33
C VAL A 364 3.11 1.45 -5.48
N LEU A 365 2.81 0.95 -6.67
CA LEU A 365 2.64 -0.48 -6.92
C LEU A 365 3.87 -1.07 -7.62
N ALA A 366 4.29 -2.24 -7.14
CA ALA A 366 5.23 -3.13 -7.80
C ALA A 366 4.45 -4.27 -8.45
N PHE A 367 4.86 -4.64 -9.66
CA PHE A 367 4.24 -5.69 -10.46
C PHE A 367 5.19 -6.87 -10.61
N ARG A 368 4.62 -8.04 -10.82
CA ARG A 368 5.35 -9.24 -11.22
C ARG A 368 4.53 -9.99 -12.25
N GLN A 369 5.13 -10.27 -13.41
CA GLN A 369 4.49 -11.13 -14.39
C GLN A 369 4.39 -12.54 -13.82
N ARG A 370 3.19 -13.12 -13.88
CA ARG A 370 2.97 -14.51 -13.49
C ARG A 370 3.69 -15.41 -14.50
N LYS A 371 4.37 -16.45 -14.01
CA LYS A 371 4.84 -17.54 -14.88
C LYS A 371 3.61 -18.30 -15.37
N THR A 372 3.15 -17.96 -16.58
CA THR A 372 1.96 -18.52 -17.23
C THR A 372 2.21 -19.83 -17.96
N LEU A 373 3.48 -20.18 -18.20
CA LEU A 373 3.89 -21.44 -18.80
C LEU A 373 5.16 -21.96 -18.10
N GLN A 374 5.15 -23.23 -17.71
CA GLN A 374 6.30 -23.99 -17.21
C GLN A 374 6.20 -25.41 -17.72
N VAL A 375 7.34 -26.00 -18.08
CA VAL A 375 7.43 -27.39 -18.51
C VAL A 375 8.64 -28.05 -17.85
N PHE A 376 8.46 -29.25 -17.36
CA PHE A 376 9.52 -30.12 -16.85
C PHE A 376 9.43 -31.46 -17.56
N LEU A 377 10.56 -31.94 -18.06
CA LEU A 377 10.68 -33.25 -18.70
C LEU A 377 11.15 -34.25 -17.64
N ALA A 378 10.29 -35.23 -17.35
CA ALA A 378 10.59 -36.26 -16.37
C ALA A 378 11.82 -37.07 -16.80
N THR A 379 12.73 -37.30 -15.86
CA THR A 379 13.93 -38.10 -16.10
C THR A 379 13.54 -39.59 -16.08
N PRO A 380 13.78 -40.35 -17.17
CA PRO A 380 13.55 -41.78 -17.20
C PRO A 380 14.57 -42.54 -16.33
N PRO A 381 14.38 -43.84 -16.08
CA PRO A 381 15.35 -44.66 -15.35
C PRO A 381 16.74 -44.61 -16.01
N TRP A 382 17.81 -44.57 -15.20
CA TRP A 382 19.19 -44.39 -15.66
C TRP A 382 19.78 -45.58 -16.45
N SER A 383 19.12 -46.73 -16.43
CA SER A 383 19.56 -47.94 -17.12
C SER A 383 18.60 -48.26 -18.26
N LEU A 384 18.92 -47.80 -19.47
CA LEU A 384 18.08 -48.02 -20.65
C LEU A 384 18.61 -49.18 -21.47
N ARG A 385 17.73 -50.07 -21.91
CA ARG A 385 18.12 -51.20 -22.77
C ARG A 385 17.99 -50.79 -24.23
N GLU A 386 18.84 -51.35 -25.09
CA GLU A 386 18.71 -51.15 -26.53
C GLU A 386 17.33 -51.59 -27.06
N GLY A 387 16.75 -50.80 -27.95
CA GLY A 387 15.43 -51.08 -28.56
C GLY A 387 14.23 -50.90 -27.63
N GLU A 388 14.43 -50.46 -26.38
CA GLU A 388 13.35 -50.17 -25.45
C GLU A 388 12.56 -48.92 -25.90
N THR A 389 11.23 -48.99 -25.86
CA THR A 389 10.37 -47.83 -26.12
C THR A 389 10.03 -47.16 -24.79
N LEU A 390 10.41 -45.90 -24.64
CA LEU A 390 10.18 -45.12 -23.42
C LEU A 390 9.14 -44.04 -23.67
N PRO A 391 8.05 -44.00 -22.88
CA PRO A 391 7.13 -42.86 -22.90
C PRO A 391 7.79 -41.64 -22.25
N LEU A 392 7.65 -40.49 -22.90
CA LEU A 392 8.12 -39.20 -22.39
C LEU A 392 7.00 -38.51 -21.63
N ALA A 393 7.20 -38.31 -20.33
CA ALA A 393 6.25 -37.64 -19.47
C ALA A 393 6.67 -36.18 -19.26
N LEU A 394 5.78 -35.25 -19.60
CA LEU A 394 5.94 -33.82 -19.34
C LEU A 394 5.04 -33.39 -18.18
N GLU A 395 5.63 -32.72 -17.18
CA GLU A 395 4.88 -31.98 -16.17
C GLU A 395 4.72 -30.53 -16.65
N ILE A 396 3.51 -30.14 -17.03
CA ILE A 396 3.20 -28.84 -17.62
C ILE A 396 2.29 -28.05 -16.69
N LYS A 397 2.70 -26.82 -16.39
CA LYS A 397 1.85 -25.81 -15.71
C LYS A 397 1.64 -24.67 -16.68
N ALA A 398 0.48 -24.68 -17.35
CA ALA A 398 0.11 -23.68 -18.33
C ALA A 398 -1.22 -23.01 -17.93
N ALA A 399 -1.27 -21.68 -18.05
CA ALA A 399 -2.51 -20.89 -17.92
C ALA A 399 -3.24 -20.78 -19.26
N ASN A 400 -2.51 -20.89 -20.37
CA ASN A 400 -2.99 -20.80 -21.74
C ASN A 400 -2.89 -22.16 -22.45
N LYS A 401 -3.58 -22.32 -23.57
CA LYS A 401 -3.52 -23.56 -24.35
C LYS A 401 -2.15 -23.67 -25.05
N ILE A 402 -1.55 -24.87 -25.01
CA ILE A 402 -0.33 -25.16 -25.78
C ILE A 402 -0.70 -25.23 -27.27
N ALA A 403 0.02 -24.46 -28.08
CA ALA A 403 -0.17 -24.36 -29.52
C ALA A 403 0.84 -25.21 -30.30
N ARG A 404 2.08 -25.32 -29.80
CA ARG A 404 3.17 -26.03 -30.48
C ARG A 404 4.10 -26.73 -29.51
N VAL A 405 4.63 -27.87 -29.95
CA VAL A 405 5.67 -28.66 -29.26
C VAL A 405 6.86 -28.78 -30.20
N SER A 406 8.06 -28.52 -29.69
CA SER A 406 9.30 -28.65 -30.44
C SER A 406 10.36 -29.35 -29.59
N TRP A 407 10.87 -30.48 -30.07
CA TRP A 407 11.92 -31.23 -29.38
C TRP A 407 13.31 -30.81 -29.86
N GLN A 408 14.29 -30.84 -28.96
CA GLN A 408 15.68 -30.45 -29.21
C GLN A 408 16.63 -31.51 -28.64
N GLY A 409 17.84 -31.58 -29.21
CA GLY A 409 18.87 -32.57 -28.86
C GLY A 409 18.93 -33.71 -29.87
N ASP A 410 19.19 -34.92 -29.39
CA ASP A 410 19.47 -36.12 -30.20
C ASP A 410 18.19 -36.82 -30.69
N THR A 411 17.22 -36.05 -31.17
CA THR A 411 15.86 -36.51 -31.54
C THR A 411 15.85 -37.55 -32.64
N GLN A 412 16.80 -37.48 -33.58
CA GLN A 412 16.93 -38.46 -34.68
C GLN A 412 17.52 -39.78 -34.18
N ALA A 413 18.59 -39.73 -33.38
CA ALA A 413 19.23 -40.93 -32.85
C ALA A 413 18.27 -41.71 -31.91
N LEU A 414 17.47 -40.99 -31.15
CA LEU A 414 16.45 -41.53 -30.24
C LEU A 414 15.14 -41.95 -30.95
N SER A 415 15.07 -41.83 -32.29
CA SER A 415 13.89 -42.18 -33.09
C SER A 415 12.58 -41.67 -32.45
N LEU A 416 12.56 -40.37 -32.14
CA LEU A 416 11.45 -39.75 -31.42
C LEU A 416 10.13 -39.95 -32.17
N THR A 417 9.15 -40.55 -31.50
CA THR A 417 7.86 -40.93 -32.08
C THR A 417 6.77 -39.98 -31.59
N PRO A 418 6.11 -39.22 -32.49
CA PRO A 418 5.03 -38.32 -32.12
C PRO A 418 3.71 -39.06 -31.85
N PRO A 419 2.82 -38.49 -31.02
CA PRO A 419 1.42 -38.92 -30.92
C PRO A 419 0.63 -38.55 -32.20
N GLN A 420 -0.66 -38.91 -32.27
CA GLN A 420 -1.52 -38.63 -33.44
C GLN A 420 -1.52 -37.15 -33.86
N ASN A 421 -1.38 -36.24 -32.90
CA ASN A 421 -1.20 -34.81 -33.14
C ASN A 421 0.19 -34.39 -32.64
N GLY A 422 1.11 -34.07 -33.54
CA GLY A 422 2.48 -33.64 -33.19
C GLY A 422 2.56 -32.33 -32.39
N ASN A 423 1.46 -31.59 -32.22
CA ASN A 423 1.41 -30.44 -31.32
C ASN A 423 0.82 -30.77 -29.94
N ASP A 424 0.40 -32.02 -29.70
CA ASP A 424 0.01 -32.47 -28.38
C ASP A 424 1.28 -32.67 -27.53
N PRO A 425 1.39 -32.00 -26.37
CA PRO A 425 2.53 -32.20 -25.49
C PRO A 425 2.56 -33.59 -24.83
N HIS A 426 1.44 -34.33 -24.81
CA HIS A 426 1.36 -35.65 -24.19
C HIS A 426 1.39 -36.79 -25.22
N GLY A 427 1.90 -37.95 -24.81
CA GLY A 427 1.91 -39.15 -25.65
C GLY A 427 3.12 -39.32 -26.58
N TRP A 428 4.16 -38.50 -26.39
CA TRP A 428 5.45 -38.70 -27.04
C TRP A 428 6.18 -39.91 -26.47
N SER A 429 6.90 -40.63 -27.33
CA SER A 429 7.80 -41.71 -26.92
C SER A 429 9.10 -41.65 -27.73
N LEU A 430 10.12 -42.34 -27.24
CA LEU A 430 11.36 -42.54 -27.96
C LEU A 430 11.71 -44.02 -28.01
N ILE A 431 12.55 -44.40 -28.98
CA ILE A 431 13.08 -45.76 -29.10
C ILE A 431 14.59 -45.68 -28.85
N VAL A 432 15.05 -46.39 -27.83
CA VAL A 432 16.46 -46.37 -27.44
C VAL A 432 17.31 -46.98 -28.57
N PRO A 433 18.34 -46.27 -29.07
CA PRO A 433 19.18 -46.78 -30.14
C PRO A 433 19.97 -48.02 -29.70
N LYS A 434 20.46 -48.78 -30.68
CA LYS A 434 21.32 -49.94 -30.41
C LYS A 434 22.62 -49.50 -29.73
N TRP A 435 23.14 -50.36 -28.85
CA TRP A 435 24.43 -50.10 -28.22
C TRP A 435 25.55 -50.11 -29.25
N ASP A 436 26.34 -49.03 -29.31
CA ASP A 436 27.53 -48.95 -30.16
C ASP A 436 28.76 -49.41 -29.36
N ALA A 437 29.36 -50.52 -29.80
CA ALA A 437 30.56 -51.11 -29.20
C ALA A 437 31.87 -50.54 -29.78
N SER A 438 31.81 -49.55 -30.68
CA SER A 438 32.99 -48.92 -31.25
C SER A 438 33.82 -48.19 -30.18
N SER A 439 35.14 -48.21 -30.34
CA SER A 439 36.07 -47.58 -29.39
C SER A 439 35.84 -46.06 -29.36
N GLY A 440 35.37 -45.54 -28.23
CA GLY A 440 35.08 -44.11 -28.04
C GLY A 440 33.61 -43.72 -28.20
N ALA A 441 32.69 -44.66 -28.46
CA ALA A 441 31.26 -44.36 -28.48
C ALA A 441 30.74 -43.92 -27.10
N SER A 442 30.05 -42.78 -27.05
CA SER A 442 29.55 -42.21 -25.79
C SER A 442 28.29 -42.91 -25.27
N ASN A 443 27.46 -43.47 -26.18
CA ASN A 443 26.16 -44.07 -25.88
C ASN A 443 25.28 -43.21 -24.95
N SER A 444 25.45 -41.89 -25.04
CA SER A 444 24.77 -40.88 -24.23
C SER A 444 24.07 -39.89 -25.13
N TYR A 445 22.78 -39.67 -24.87
CA TYR A 445 21.91 -38.84 -25.70
C TYR A 445 21.22 -37.79 -24.84
N SER A 446 21.17 -36.57 -25.35
CA SER A 446 20.59 -35.41 -24.71
C SER A 446 19.24 -35.06 -25.33
N LEU A 447 18.26 -34.74 -24.49
CA LEU A 447 16.91 -34.40 -24.95
C LEU A 447 16.32 -33.26 -24.11
N SER A 448 15.63 -32.34 -24.77
CA SER A 448 14.79 -31.32 -24.13
C SER A 448 13.59 -30.97 -25.03
N VAL A 449 12.58 -30.31 -24.47
CA VAL A 449 11.39 -29.88 -25.20
C VAL A 449 11.11 -28.39 -24.99
N THR A 450 10.67 -27.72 -26.03
CA THR A 450 10.16 -26.35 -26.01
C THR A 450 8.69 -26.35 -26.34
N LEU A 451 7.89 -25.70 -25.50
CA LEU A 451 6.47 -25.48 -25.70
C LEU A 451 6.23 -24.02 -26.08
N GLU A 452 5.28 -23.82 -27.00
CA GLU A 452 4.72 -22.52 -27.36
C GLU A 452 3.23 -22.51 -26.99
N ASP A 453 2.78 -21.49 -26.26
CA ASP A 453 1.34 -21.29 -26.02
C ASP A 453 0.67 -20.41 -27.10
N ASP A 454 -0.65 -20.29 -27.03
CA ASP A 454 -1.45 -19.45 -27.95
C ASP A 454 -1.21 -17.92 -27.80
N LYS A 455 -0.37 -17.50 -26.85
CA LYS A 455 0.13 -16.14 -26.67
C LYS A 455 1.58 -15.97 -27.15
N HIS A 456 2.11 -16.96 -27.88
CA HIS A 456 3.48 -17.01 -28.37
C HIS A 456 4.55 -16.99 -27.25
N GLN A 457 4.20 -17.41 -26.03
CA GLN A 457 5.17 -17.61 -24.97
C GLN A 457 5.92 -18.92 -25.20
N LEU A 458 7.24 -18.85 -25.29
CA LEU A 458 8.13 -19.99 -25.45
C LEU A 458 8.81 -20.36 -24.13
N VAL A 459 8.74 -21.64 -23.74
CA VAL A 459 9.45 -22.15 -22.57
C VAL A 459 10.08 -23.50 -22.89
N THR A 460 11.35 -23.66 -22.51
CA THR A 460 12.12 -24.89 -22.68
C THR A 460 12.26 -25.62 -21.36
N SER A 461 12.16 -26.96 -21.38
CA SER A 461 12.32 -27.83 -20.23
C SER A 461 13.78 -27.92 -19.75
N ASN A 462 14.01 -28.64 -18.66
CA ASN A 462 15.32 -29.19 -18.33
C ASN A 462 15.84 -30.11 -19.44
N TRP A 463 17.16 -30.22 -19.53
CA TRP A 463 17.83 -31.25 -20.30
C TRP A 463 17.85 -32.57 -19.52
N ILE A 464 17.58 -33.67 -20.19
CA ILE A 464 17.84 -35.01 -19.68
C ILE A 464 18.98 -35.66 -20.46
N GLN A 465 19.74 -36.52 -19.80
CA GLN A 465 20.75 -37.38 -20.42
C GLN A 465 20.33 -38.84 -20.28
N LEU A 466 20.32 -39.53 -21.42
CA LEU A 466 19.92 -40.92 -21.56
C LEU A 466 21.18 -41.73 -21.80
N HIS A 467 21.45 -42.70 -20.93
CA HIS A 467 22.58 -43.62 -21.07
C HIS A 467 22.06 -44.99 -21.47
N VAL A 468 22.51 -45.47 -22.63
CA VAL A 468 22.22 -46.84 -23.08
C VAL A 468 23.15 -47.78 -22.31
N THR A 469 22.63 -48.90 -21.82
CA THR A 469 23.43 -49.89 -21.11
C THR A 469 23.94 -50.95 -22.07
N GLN A 470 25.18 -51.40 -21.85
CA GLN A 470 25.78 -52.47 -22.63
C GLN A 470 24.96 -53.77 -22.46
N PRO A 471 24.60 -54.45 -23.55
CA PRO A 471 23.95 -55.75 -23.49
C PRO A 471 24.84 -56.76 -22.77
N LEU A 472 24.26 -57.53 -21.83
CA LEU A 472 24.95 -58.64 -21.20
C LEU A 472 25.22 -59.73 -22.24
N THR A 473 26.41 -59.73 -22.82
CA THR A 473 26.86 -60.84 -23.66
C THR A 473 27.24 -61.99 -22.73
N LEU A 474 26.52 -63.11 -22.83
CA LEU A 474 26.98 -64.40 -22.30
C LEU A 474 28.27 -64.75 -23.06
N SER A 475 29.42 -64.38 -22.50
CA SER A 475 30.68 -64.99 -22.89
C SER A 475 30.56 -66.46 -22.52
N SER A 476 30.43 -67.34 -23.51
CA SER A 476 30.75 -68.76 -23.35
C SER A 476 32.27 -68.85 -23.17
N GLY A 477 32.74 -68.42 -22.00
CA GLY A 477 34.10 -68.58 -21.54
C GLY A 477 34.24 -69.98 -20.97
N THR A 478 35.12 -70.76 -21.57
CA THR A 478 35.79 -71.91 -20.96
C THR A 478 36.15 -71.61 -19.50
N ASP A 479 35.83 -72.58 -18.66
CA ASP A 479 36.07 -72.70 -17.22
C ASP A 479 37.48 -72.19 -16.83
N GLU A 480 37.58 -70.95 -16.36
CA GLU A 480 38.63 -70.54 -15.43
C GLU A 480 37.97 -70.18 -14.09
N GLY A 481 38.45 -70.88 -13.06
CA GLY A 481 37.74 -71.10 -11.81
C GLY A 481 37.34 -69.85 -11.03
N LEU A 482 36.26 -70.03 -10.27
CA LEU A 482 35.80 -69.13 -9.21
C LEU A 482 36.96 -68.72 -8.27
N PRO A 483 37.17 -67.42 -8.00
CA PRO A 483 38.00 -67.04 -6.86
C PRO A 483 37.29 -67.41 -5.54
N PRO A 484 38.02 -67.81 -4.49
CA PRO A 484 37.41 -68.27 -3.25
C PRO A 484 36.62 -67.15 -2.55
N ALA A 485 35.53 -67.54 -1.89
CA ALA A 485 34.63 -66.65 -1.17
C ALA A 485 35.39 -65.85 -0.08
N LYS A 486 35.30 -64.51 -0.14
CA LYS A 486 35.72 -63.64 0.96
C LYS A 486 34.72 -63.78 2.11
N THR A 487 35.19 -64.31 3.24
CA THR A 487 34.47 -64.27 4.51
C THR A 487 34.41 -62.83 5.03
N LEU A 488 33.20 -62.38 5.40
CA LEU A 488 32.97 -61.09 6.06
C LEU A 488 33.62 -61.14 7.46
N GLN A 489 34.59 -60.26 7.70
CA GLN A 489 35.15 -60.02 9.03
C GLN A 489 34.16 -59.19 9.85
N THR A 490 33.80 -59.69 11.04
CA THR A 490 33.01 -58.95 12.03
C THR A 490 33.83 -57.78 12.59
N PRO A 491 33.23 -56.60 12.82
CA PRO A 491 33.94 -55.47 13.39
C PRO A 491 34.29 -55.72 14.87
N ALA A 492 35.49 -55.33 15.28
CA ALA A 492 35.96 -55.42 16.65
C ALA A 492 35.26 -54.36 17.53
N ILE A 493 34.66 -54.80 18.64
CA ILE A 493 34.12 -53.95 19.70
C ILE A 493 35.30 -53.45 20.55
N PRO A 494 35.56 -52.14 20.68
CA PRO A 494 36.62 -51.65 21.56
C PRO A 494 36.17 -51.79 23.03
N ALA A 495 36.99 -52.49 23.81
CA ALA A 495 36.84 -52.62 25.25
C ALA A 495 37.12 -51.27 25.94
N GLN A 496 36.11 -50.71 26.62
CA GLN A 496 36.29 -49.64 27.59
C GLN A 496 36.97 -50.21 28.84
N THR A 497 38.15 -49.69 29.17
CA THR A 497 38.73 -49.81 30.52
C THR A 497 39.32 -48.45 30.93
N GLY A 498 38.76 -47.85 31.96
CA GLY A 498 39.25 -46.62 32.60
C GLY A 498 38.45 -46.36 33.90
N PRO A 499 39.10 -46.10 35.04
CA PRO A 499 38.55 -46.47 36.36
C PRO A 499 37.69 -45.40 37.04
N LEU A 500 36.83 -45.91 37.93
CA LEU A 500 36.01 -45.20 38.91
C LEU A 500 36.86 -44.63 40.07
N ASN A 501 36.67 -43.34 40.36
CA ASN A 501 36.77 -42.62 41.65
C ASN A 501 36.46 -41.15 41.30
N GLY A 502 35.61 -40.35 41.97
CA GLY A 502 35.09 -40.35 43.33
C GLY A 502 35.33 -38.93 43.90
N GLY A 503 34.28 -38.21 44.27
CA GLY A 503 34.34 -37.05 45.18
C GLY A 503 34.24 -35.64 44.57
N ASP A 504 33.22 -34.93 45.07
CA ASP A 504 32.95 -33.48 45.13
C ASP A 504 32.21 -32.79 43.97
#